data_AF-A0A3D9L8D2-F1
#
_entry.id   AF-A0A3D9L8D2-F1
#
_cell.length_a   1.000
_cell.length_b   1.000
_cell.length_c   1.000
_cell.angle_alpha   90.00
_cell.angle_beta   90.00
_cell.angle_gamma   90.00
#
_symmetry.space_group_name_H-M   'P 1'
#
loop_
_entity.id
_entity.type
_entity.pdbx_description
1 polymer ?
#
loop_
_entity_poly.entity_id
_entity_poly.type
_entity_poly.pdbx_seq_one_letter_code
_entity_poly.pdbx_strand_id
1 'polypeptide(L)'
;MERALIIKKVWLDKIFDEGKVWEMRSSRTQITGKIGLIESGSGLILGEAELTGCSQLPIPKDKGLIKYHHIEDLDMLDKWKYAWFLSRARRFHKPIPYHHPPGAVIWVRL
;
A
#
# COMPACT_ATOMS: atom_id res chain seq x y z
N MET A 1 6.70 8.32 -12.68
CA MET A 1 6.55 7.54 -11.44
C MET A 1 7.96 7.26 -10.97
N GLU A 2 8.35 7.74 -9.79
CA GLU A 2 9.76 7.68 -9.33
C GLU A 2 10.01 6.60 -8.27
N ARG A 3 8.93 6.08 -7.67
CA ARG A 3 8.98 5.09 -6.59
C ARG A 3 7.84 4.10 -6.70
N ALA A 4 8.06 2.90 -6.19
CA ALA A 4 7.04 1.88 -6.03
C ALA A 4 7.03 1.30 -4.61
N LEU A 5 5.83 1.01 -4.13
CA LEU A 5 5.57 0.42 -2.82
C LEU A 5 5.42 -1.09 -2.95
N ILE A 6 6.18 -1.84 -2.15
CA ILE A 6 6.06 -3.29 -2.04
C ILE A 6 4.88 -3.61 -1.11
N ILE A 7 3.94 -4.43 -1.59
CA ILE A 7 2.74 -4.84 -0.85
C ILE A 7 2.55 -6.35 -0.99
N LYS A 8 2.09 -7.02 0.08
CA LYS A 8 1.74 -8.45 0.01
C LYS A 8 0.51 -8.62 -0.88
N LYS A 9 0.49 -9.70 -1.68
CA LYS A 9 -0.59 -10.03 -2.62
C LYS A 9 -1.99 -9.84 -2.03
N VAL A 10 -2.26 -10.38 -0.84
CA VAL A 10 -3.58 -10.29 -0.17
C VAL A 10 -4.07 -8.84 0.01
N TRP A 11 -3.19 -7.89 0.29
CA TRP A 11 -3.58 -6.48 0.46
C TRP A 11 -3.62 -5.75 -0.88
N LEU A 12 -2.74 -6.13 -1.79
CA LEU A 12 -2.68 -5.54 -3.13
C LEU A 12 -3.93 -5.86 -3.96
N ASP A 13 -4.40 -7.10 -3.90
CA ASP A 13 -5.67 -7.50 -4.55
C ASP A 13 -6.84 -6.71 -3.97
N LYS A 14 -6.88 -6.50 -2.65
CA LYS A 14 -7.92 -5.67 -2.02
C LYS A 14 -7.91 -4.21 -2.51
N ILE A 15 -6.72 -3.65 -2.73
CA ILE A 15 -6.57 -2.29 -3.27
C ILE A 15 -7.13 -2.20 -4.70
N PHE A 16 -6.84 -3.20 -5.53
CA PHE A 16 -7.26 -3.17 -6.94
C PHE A 16 -8.71 -3.59 -7.16
N ASP A 17 -9.17 -4.61 -6.42
CA ASP A 17 -10.36 -5.38 -6.78
C ASP A 17 -11.51 -5.19 -5.78
N GLU A 18 -11.22 -4.73 -4.55
CA GLU A 18 -12.22 -4.56 -3.49
C GLU A 18 -12.38 -3.10 -3.03
N GLY A 19 -11.59 -2.16 -3.55
CA GLY A 19 -11.69 -0.74 -3.21
C GLY A 19 -11.05 -0.34 -1.87
N LYS A 20 -10.10 -1.12 -1.35
CA LYS A 20 -9.31 -0.76 -0.16
C LYS A 20 -8.49 0.51 -0.45
N VAL A 21 -8.75 1.57 0.33
CA VAL A 21 -8.11 2.89 0.15
C VAL A 21 -7.05 3.22 1.18
N TRP A 22 -6.93 2.46 2.27
CA TRP A 22 -5.90 2.67 3.30
C TRP A 22 -4.90 1.53 3.29
N GLU A 23 -3.65 1.82 2.96
CA GLU A 23 -2.56 0.86 3.18
C GLU A 23 -1.99 1.01 4.59
N MET A 24 -2.04 -0.06 5.38
CA MET A 24 -1.64 0.00 6.78
C MET A 24 -0.14 -0.28 6.93
N ARG A 25 0.53 0.57 7.71
CA ARG A 25 1.97 0.50 7.98
C ARG A 25 2.27 0.76 9.45
N SER A 26 3.42 0.29 9.91
CA SER A 26 3.88 0.49 11.30
C SER A 26 4.50 1.87 11.55
N SER A 27 4.80 2.60 10.48
CA SER A 27 5.35 3.96 10.51
C SER A 27 4.60 4.88 9.55
N ARG A 28 4.71 6.18 9.80
CA ARG A 28 4.23 7.24 8.90
C ARG A 28 5.12 7.36 7.67
N THR A 29 4.60 8.03 6.64
CA THR A 29 5.36 8.45 5.46
C THR A 29 5.11 9.93 5.18
N GLN A 30 6.12 10.59 4.59
CA GLN A 30 5.99 11.93 4.00
C GLN A 30 5.92 11.87 2.46
N ILE A 31 6.07 10.67 1.87
CA ILE A 31 5.96 10.48 0.43
C ILE A 31 4.51 10.72 0.03
N THR A 32 4.31 11.49 -1.03
CA THR A 32 3.02 11.74 -1.67
C THR A 32 3.15 11.68 -3.19
N GLY A 33 2.03 11.65 -3.87
CA GLY A 33 1.96 11.65 -5.33
C GLY A 33 1.90 10.24 -5.92
N LYS A 34 2.20 10.15 -7.22
CA LYS A 34 2.00 8.94 -8.02
C LYS A 34 3.09 7.89 -7.74
N ILE A 35 2.66 6.72 -7.27
CA ILE A 35 3.53 5.59 -6.93
C ILE A 35 3.17 4.32 -7.71
N GLY A 36 4.16 3.46 -7.93
CA GLY A 36 3.94 2.09 -8.41
C GLY A 36 3.54 1.17 -7.27
N LEU A 37 2.85 0.09 -7.58
CA LEU A 37 2.48 -0.95 -6.62
C LEU A 37 3.08 -2.28 -7.07
N ILE A 38 3.93 -2.85 -6.21
CA ILE A 38 4.65 -4.10 -6.46
C ILE A 38 4.03 -5.19 -5.59
N GLU A 39 3.77 -6.35 -6.20
CA GLU A 39 3.50 -7.57 -5.42
C GLU A 39 4.82 -8.10 -4.84
N SER A 40 4.88 -8.25 -3.52
CA SER A 40 6.06 -8.76 -2.82
C SER A 40 6.48 -10.13 -3.38
N GLY A 41 7.74 -10.24 -3.80
CA GLY A 41 8.31 -11.47 -4.36
C GLY A 41 8.07 -11.67 -5.86
N SER A 42 7.22 -10.85 -6.52
CA SER A 42 6.91 -11.02 -7.94
C SER A 42 8.01 -10.52 -8.90
N GLY A 43 8.79 -9.52 -8.49
CA GLY A 43 9.69 -8.80 -9.41
C GLY A 43 8.95 -7.92 -10.44
N LEU A 44 7.65 -7.68 -10.24
CA LEU A 44 6.78 -6.95 -11.15
C LEU A 44 6.06 -5.79 -10.44
N ILE A 45 5.96 -4.66 -11.14
CA ILE A 45 5.03 -3.58 -10.81
C ILE A 45 3.69 -3.94 -11.47
N LEU A 46 2.68 -4.21 -10.65
CA LEU A 46 1.36 -4.68 -11.11
C LEU A 46 0.39 -3.54 -11.39
N GLY A 47 0.69 -2.33 -10.93
CA GLY A 47 -0.18 -1.18 -11.12
C GLY A 47 0.37 0.07 -10.45
N GLU A 48 -0.51 1.04 -10.27
CA GLU A 48 -0.16 2.33 -9.68
C GLU A 48 -1.31 2.88 -8.84
N ALA A 49 -0.99 3.82 -7.96
CA ALA A 49 -1.93 4.60 -7.19
C ALA A 49 -1.36 6.00 -6.91
N GLU A 50 -2.22 6.89 -6.43
CA GLU A 50 -1.83 8.19 -5.89
C GLU A 50 -1.85 8.11 -4.35
N LEU A 51 -0.68 8.29 -3.74
CA LEU A 51 -0.52 8.39 -2.29
C LEU A 51 -0.80 9.83 -1.86
N THR A 52 -1.96 10.07 -1.26
CA THR A 52 -2.44 11.43 -0.95
C THR A 52 -2.03 11.91 0.43
N GLY A 53 -1.58 11.01 1.31
CA GLY A 53 -1.08 11.37 2.63
C GLY A 53 -1.01 10.18 3.59
N CYS A 54 -0.89 10.50 4.88
CA CYS A 54 -0.80 9.54 5.96
C CYS A 54 -1.53 10.07 7.21
N SER A 55 -2.12 9.18 8.00
CA SER A 55 -2.65 9.54 9.32
C SER A 55 -1.54 10.10 10.22
N GLN A 56 -1.84 11.21 10.91
CA GLN A 56 -0.87 11.85 11.81
C GLN A 56 -0.66 11.07 13.12
N LEU A 57 -1.72 10.39 13.56
CA LEU A 57 -1.77 9.53 14.73
C LEU A 57 -2.09 8.08 14.30
N PRO A 58 -1.77 7.09 15.14
CA PRO A 58 -2.33 5.75 15.03
C PRO A 58 -3.85 5.80 14.85
N ILE A 59 -4.39 5.01 13.92
CA ILE A 59 -5.84 4.89 13.78
C ILE A 59 -6.41 4.09 14.97
N PRO A 60 -7.63 4.40 15.42
CA PRO A 60 -8.28 3.60 16.46
C PRO A 60 -8.61 2.21 15.92
N LYS A 61 -8.64 1.21 16.83
CA LYS A 61 -9.19 -0.13 16.57
C LYS A 61 -10.72 -0.05 16.47
N ASP A 62 -11.22 0.45 15.35
CA ASP A 62 -12.66 0.69 15.13
C ASP A 62 -13.17 -0.14 13.94
N LYS A 63 -14.23 -0.92 14.18
CA LYS A 63 -14.92 -1.70 13.14
C LYS A 63 -15.48 -0.83 12.02
N GLY A 64 -15.86 0.42 12.32
CA GLY A 64 -16.32 1.39 11.33
C GLY A 64 -15.25 1.79 10.30
N LEU A 65 -13.97 1.56 10.60
CA LEU A 65 -12.84 1.85 9.71
C LEU A 65 -12.43 0.66 8.83
N ILE A 66 -12.96 -0.54 9.09
CA ILE A 66 -12.65 -1.76 8.32
C ILE A 66 -12.95 -1.55 6.83
N LYS A 67 -14.01 -0.81 6.48
CA LYS A 67 -14.34 -0.47 5.09
C LYS A 67 -13.23 0.27 4.33
N TYR A 68 -12.25 0.86 5.01
CA TYR A 68 -11.13 1.56 4.36
C TYR A 68 -9.87 0.71 4.26
N HIS A 69 -9.57 -0.08 5.29
CA HIS A 69 -8.33 -0.87 5.37
C HIS A 69 -8.52 -2.39 5.21
N HIS A 70 -9.75 -2.90 5.28
CA HIS A 70 -10.15 -4.29 5.09
C HIS A 70 -9.43 -5.28 6.03
N ILE A 71 -9.14 -4.87 7.26
CA ILE A 71 -8.51 -5.73 8.28
C ILE A 71 -9.59 -6.07 9.31
N GLU A 72 -10.05 -7.32 9.30
CA GLU A 72 -11.05 -7.82 10.25
C GLU A 72 -10.46 -8.07 11.65
N ASP A 73 -9.23 -8.59 11.69
CA ASP A 73 -8.48 -8.77 12.93
C ASP A 73 -7.88 -7.44 13.38
N LEU A 74 -8.61 -6.72 14.24
CA LEU A 74 -8.20 -5.41 14.73
C LEU A 74 -6.92 -5.45 15.58
N ASP A 75 -6.48 -6.59 16.08
CA ASP A 75 -5.22 -6.69 16.82
C ASP A 75 -4.00 -6.50 15.92
N MET A 76 -4.15 -6.74 14.62
CA MET A 76 -3.13 -6.37 13.63
C MET A 76 -2.81 -4.86 13.66
N LEU A 77 -3.75 -4.02 14.10
CA LEU A 77 -3.57 -2.57 14.19
C LEU A 77 -2.68 -2.13 15.34
N ASP A 78 -2.26 -3.01 16.27
CA ASP A 78 -1.22 -2.67 17.25
C ASP A 78 0.13 -2.42 16.56
N LYS A 79 0.40 -3.21 15.52
CA LYS A 79 1.59 -3.08 14.68
C LYS A 79 1.35 -2.15 13.50
N TRP A 80 0.29 -2.39 12.73
CA TRP A 80 0.02 -1.69 11.46
C TRP A 80 -0.93 -0.51 11.67
N LYS A 81 -0.47 0.45 12.46
CA LYS A 81 -1.33 1.47 13.06
C LYS A 81 -1.48 2.76 12.27
N TYR A 82 -0.64 3.01 11.26
CA TYR A 82 -0.73 4.21 10.44
C TYR A 82 -1.37 3.90 9.09
N ALA A 83 -2.36 4.69 8.71
CA ALA A 83 -3.04 4.57 7.43
C ALA A 83 -2.37 5.47 6.39
N TRP A 84 -1.89 4.86 5.30
CA TRP A 84 -1.41 5.56 4.12
C TRP A 84 -2.54 5.64 3.10
N PHE A 85 -2.93 6.85 2.74
CA PHE A 85 -4.13 7.10 1.95
C PHE A 85 -3.84 6.93 0.47
N LEU A 86 -4.48 5.94 -0.14
CA LEU A 86 -4.41 5.65 -1.56
C LEU A 86 -5.67 6.16 -2.25
N SER A 87 -5.48 6.66 -3.47
CA SER A 87 -6.56 6.99 -4.38
C SER A 87 -6.18 6.60 -5.81
N ARG A 88 -7.19 6.50 -6.69
CA ARG A 88 -7.00 6.21 -8.12
C ARG A 88 -6.12 4.98 -8.38
N ALA A 89 -6.22 3.97 -7.52
CA ALA A 89 -5.50 2.73 -7.71
C ALA A 89 -5.99 2.03 -8.99
N ARG A 90 -5.05 1.62 -9.84
CA ARG A 90 -5.36 0.89 -11.06
C ARG A 90 -4.33 -0.19 -11.34
N ARG A 91 -4.82 -1.38 -11.68
CA ARG A 91 -4.00 -2.51 -12.12
C ARG A 91 -3.58 -2.29 -13.58
N PHE A 92 -2.34 -2.59 -13.91
CA PHE A 92 -1.89 -2.57 -15.30
C PHE A 92 -2.38 -3.79 -16.05
N HIS A 93 -2.78 -3.60 -17.31
CA HIS A 93 -3.10 -4.71 -18.20
C HIS A 93 -1.86 -5.61 -18.44
N LYS A 94 -0.68 -4.98 -18.57
CA LYS A 94 0.61 -5.67 -18.68
C LYS A 94 1.53 -5.21 -17.54
N PRO A 95 1.89 -6.08 -16.59
CA PRO A 95 2.84 -5.77 -15.54
C PRO A 95 4.20 -5.32 -16.08
N ILE A 96 4.89 -4.46 -15.31
CA ILE A 96 6.19 -3.90 -15.68
C ILE A 96 7.29 -4.56 -14.83
N PRO A 97 8.26 -5.27 -15.43
CA PRO A 97 9.41 -5.78 -14.68
C PRO A 97 10.23 -4.65 -14.07
N TYR A 98 10.81 -4.89 -12.89
CA TYR A 98 11.72 -3.94 -12.26
C TYR A 98 12.94 -4.65 -11.67
N HIS A 99 14.05 -3.92 -11.56
CA HIS A 99 15.23 -4.42 -10.86
C HIS A 99 15.09 -4.19 -9.36
N HIS A 100 15.06 -5.27 -8.57
CA HIS A 100 14.94 -5.17 -7.11
C HIS A 100 16.28 -4.78 -6.49
N PRO A 101 16.42 -3.56 -5.92
CA PRO A 101 17.67 -3.18 -5.29
C PRO A 101 17.87 -3.94 -3.96
N PRO A 102 19.10 -4.38 -3.64
CA PRO A 102 19.38 -5.08 -2.39
C PRO A 102 18.91 -4.28 -1.16
N GLY A 103 18.18 -4.94 -0.26
CA GLY A 103 17.70 -4.33 0.99
C GLY A 103 16.41 -3.51 0.90
N ALA A 104 15.74 -3.43 -0.26
CA ALA A 104 14.45 -2.76 -0.38
C ALA A 104 13.31 -3.58 0.23
N VAL A 105 12.86 -3.18 1.41
CA VAL A 105 11.77 -3.86 2.14
C VAL A 105 10.40 -3.21 1.90
N ILE A 106 10.35 -1.87 1.80
CA ILE A 106 9.09 -1.10 1.68
C ILE A 106 9.03 -0.38 0.33
N TRP A 107 10.07 0.40 0.03
CA TRP A 107 10.12 1.26 -1.14
C TRP A 107 11.20 0.82 -2.11
N VAL A 108 10.86 0.88 -3.39
CA VAL A 108 11.81 0.76 -4.50
C VAL A 108 11.86 2.12 -5.20
N ARG A 109 13.07 2.64 -5.39
CA ARG A 109 13.30 3.75 -6.32
C ARG A 109 13.39 3.14 -7.73
N LEU A 110 12.54 3.60 -8.63
CA LEU A 110 12.46 3.11 -10.01
C LEU A 110 13.47 3.80 -10.92
#